data_AF-A0A6C0BH70-F1
#
_entry.id   AF-A0A6C0BH70-F1
#
_cell.length_a   1.000
_cell.length_b   1.000
_cell.length_c   1.000
_cell.angle_alpha   90.00
_cell.angle_beta   90.00
_cell.angle_gamma   90.00
#
_symmetry.space_group_name_H-M   'P 1'
#
loop_
_entity.id
_entity.type
_entity.pdbx_description
1 polymer ?
#
loop_
_entity_poly.entity_id
_entity_poly.type
_entity_poly.pdbx_seq_one_letter_code
_entity_poly.pdbx_strand_id
1 'polypeptide(L)'
;MVFWFSSFNISTTKSFEPFLMEKSSLPSPTGVDAILVTSPTSLSILTEIREYLRNYFGNPPHTPVLDIPESHLLGPMDYFLLAREKERLVGTIRYRYVGKFMADGSPSIYRVDAFCIHPDWRKRGVGDYLLTELQRYVTTNGRPYSMFLKEGYYLPIMYNPIYSGQYVFRRLPIQQTSPHVRTISAEQAYRFIDVYHRIYPQVCIIRNDTGLGQQWRLYKKGYHMILACFQDTHQWMDKYRMGWCTAWLESSVVTEEIREEAAIALTNTLPSFDYVWMNKRWTGNNGTWTLCSSDRAYCPVKNGTWTDDGTFHWYTYQWSTNCVMDISMCLLD
;
A
#
# COMPACT_ATOMS: atom_id res chain seq x y z
N MET A 1 2.52 3.61 9.26
CA MET A 1 2.18 3.93 7.87
C MET A 1 1.32 5.17 7.89
N VAL A 2 1.77 6.23 7.21
CA VAL A 2 0.96 7.44 7.01
C VAL A 2 0.52 7.47 5.57
N PHE A 3 -0.77 7.28 5.31
CA PHE A 3 -1.34 7.52 3.98
C PHE A 3 -1.75 8.98 3.86
N TRP A 4 -1.53 9.52 2.66
CA TRP A 4 -1.94 10.86 2.30
C TRP A 4 -2.75 10.86 1.03
N PHE A 5 -3.85 11.61 1.08
CA PHE A 5 -4.66 11.94 -0.07
C PHE A 5 -4.70 13.47 -0.17
N SER A 6 -3.88 14.08 -1.04
CA SER A 6 -4.30 15.37 -1.59
C SER A 6 -5.11 15.13 -2.85
N SER A 7 -6.37 15.47 -2.73
CA SER A 7 -6.95 16.28 -3.78
C SER A 7 -7.41 17.56 -3.12
N PHE A 8 -7.44 18.66 -3.87
CA PHE A 8 -8.12 19.90 -3.50
C PHE A 8 -9.64 19.72 -3.29
N ASN A 9 -10.13 18.48 -3.29
CA ASN A 9 -11.48 18.10 -2.95
C ASN A 9 -11.51 17.54 -1.54
N ILE A 10 -12.37 18.18 -0.74
CA ILE A 10 -12.71 17.89 0.65
C ILE A 10 -12.94 16.37 0.85
N SER A 11 -11.92 15.63 1.29
CA SER A 11 -12.12 14.26 1.79
C SER A 11 -12.15 14.33 3.31
N THR A 12 -13.35 14.56 3.85
CA THR A 12 -13.58 14.34 5.29
C THR A 12 -13.38 12.86 5.62
N THR A 13 -13.12 12.52 6.88
CA THR A 13 -13.12 11.14 7.39
C THR A 13 -14.40 10.38 7.01
N LYS A 14 -15.50 11.08 6.70
CA LYS A 14 -16.75 10.51 6.17
C LYS A 14 -16.57 9.71 4.89
N SER A 15 -15.61 10.05 4.04
CA SER A 15 -15.30 9.26 2.84
C SER A 15 -14.79 7.85 3.17
N PHE A 16 -14.41 7.60 4.44
CA PHE A 16 -13.96 6.32 4.97
C PHE A 16 -14.99 5.67 5.90
N GLU A 17 -16.18 6.28 6.06
CA GLU A 17 -17.26 5.65 6.82
C GLU A 17 -17.69 4.36 6.11
N PRO A 18 -17.69 3.22 6.82
CA PRO A 18 -18.05 1.96 6.23
C PRO A 18 -19.56 1.94 6.01
N PHE A 19 -19.96 1.61 4.79
CA PHE A 19 -21.34 1.20 4.53
C PHE A 19 -21.49 -0.28 4.94
N LEU A 20 -21.88 -0.51 6.19
CA LEU A 20 -22.02 -1.86 6.74
C LEU A 20 -23.10 -2.64 6.00
N MET A 21 -22.69 -3.70 5.31
CA MET A 21 -23.60 -4.69 4.75
C MET A 21 -23.40 -6.02 5.46
N GLU A 22 -24.50 -6.62 5.88
CA GLU A 22 -24.52 -8.01 6.31
C GLU A 22 -24.41 -8.92 5.09
N LYS A 23 -23.49 -9.88 5.15
CA LYS A 23 -23.31 -10.91 4.12
C LYS A 23 -23.54 -12.30 4.70
N SER A 24 -24.31 -13.12 4.00
CA SER A 24 -24.37 -14.55 4.25
C SER A 24 -23.03 -15.21 3.90
N SER A 25 -22.74 -16.33 4.54
CA SER A 25 -21.52 -17.10 4.24
C SER A 25 -21.64 -17.65 2.83
N LEU A 26 -20.49 -17.77 2.15
CA LEU A 26 -20.43 -18.48 0.89
C LEU A 26 -19.96 -19.92 1.16
N PRO A 27 -20.48 -20.93 0.44
CA PRO A 27 -19.92 -22.27 0.55
C PRO A 27 -18.46 -22.24 0.08
N SER A 28 -17.58 -22.92 0.82
CA SER A 28 -16.17 -22.97 0.45
C SER A 28 -15.99 -23.65 -0.92
N PRO A 29 -15.33 -22.99 -1.90
CA PRO A 29 -15.08 -23.60 -3.20
C PRO A 29 -14.15 -24.82 -3.16
N THR A 30 -13.39 -24.99 -2.07
CA THR A 30 -12.48 -26.12 -1.87
C THR A 30 -13.10 -27.24 -1.05
N GLY A 31 -14.31 -27.03 -0.52
CA GLY A 31 -14.94 -27.92 0.46
C GLY A 31 -14.35 -27.83 1.87
N VAL A 32 -13.41 -26.91 2.12
CA VAL A 32 -12.79 -26.67 3.44
C VAL A 32 -12.92 -25.20 3.80
N ASP A 33 -13.44 -24.91 4.99
CA ASP A 33 -13.63 -23.53 5.44
C ASP A 33 -12.30 -22.78 5.59
N ALA A 34 -12.34 -21.46 5.38
CA ALA A 34 -11.18 -20.60 5.54
C ALA A 34 -10.66 -20.63 6.98
N ILE A 35 -9.33 -20.71 7.11
CA ILE A 35 -8.65 -20.69 8.41
C ILE A 35 -8.28 -19.26 8.73
N LEU A 36 -8.75 -18.77 9.88
CA LEU A 36 -8.31 -17.50 10.46
C LEU A 36 -6.98 -17.68 11.21
N VAL A 37 -6.00 -16.86 10.87
CA VAL A 37 -4.69 -16.83 11.53
C VAL A 37 -4.49 -15.46 12.18
N THR A 38 -4.18 -15.47 13.48
CA THR A 38 -3.92 -14.29 14.32
C THR A 38 -2.58 -14.43 15.05
N SER A 39 -2.04 -13.32 15.56
CA SER A 39 -0.85 -13.36 16.39
C SER A 39 -1.20 -13.69 17.86
N PRO A 40 -0.43 -14.55 18.56
CA PRO A 40 0.72 -15.31 18.06
C PRO A 40 0.30 -16.53 17.23
N THR A 41 1.14 -16.91 16.26
CA THR A 41 0.95 -18.13 15.46
C THR A 41 2.29 -18.86 15.26
N SER A 42 2.26 -20.09 14.77
CA SER A 42 3.48 -20.88 14.54
C SER A 42 4.33 -20.30 13.41
N LEU A 43 5.65 -20.39 13.56
CA LEU A 43 6.59 -19.98 12.52
C LEU A 43 6.36 -20.76 11.21
N SER A 44 5.98 -22.04 11.31
CA SER A 44 5.68 -22.88 10.14
C SER A 44 4.56 -22.31 9.26
N ILE A 45 3.48 -21.78 9.86
CA ILE A 45 2.38 -21.16 9.11
C ILE A 45 2.85 -19.86 8.46
N LEU A 46 3.64 -19.06 9.16
CA LEU A 46 4.18 -17.81 8.60
C LEU A 46 5.13 -18.06 7.44
N THR A 47 6.01 -19.06 7.55
CA THR A 47 6.91 -19.48 6.46
C THR A 47 6.12 -19.98 5.26
N GLU A 48 5.08 -20.80 5.46
CA GLU A 48 4.22 -21.26 4.37
C GLU A 48 3.53 -20.10 3.64
N ILE A 49 2.96 -19.14 4.38
CA ILE A 49 2.32 -17.95 3.79
C ILE A 49 3.35 -17.12 3.01
N ARG A 50 4.54 -16.91 3.59
CA ARG A 50 5.64 -16.16 2.95
C ARG A 50 6.05 -16.82 1.64
N GLU A 51 6.31 -18.12 1.64
CA GLU A 51 6.68 -18.87 0.44
C GLU A 51 5.57 -18.83 -0.62
N TYR A 52 4.33 -18.98 -0.20
CA TYR A 52 3.17 -18.88 -1.09
C TYR A 52 3.06 -17.51 -1.76
N LEU A 53 3.20 -16.42 -1.00
CA LEU A 53 3.20 -15.07 -1.53
C LEU A 53 4.37 -14.84 -2.50
N ARG A 54 5.59 -15.27 -2.15
CA ARG A 54 6.76 -15.16 -3.04
C ARG A 54 6.54 -15.82 -4.40
N ASN A 55 5.84 -16.96 -4.41
CA ASN A 55 5.67 -17.77 -5.61
C ASN A 55 4.48 -17.33 -6.47
N TYR A 56 3.41 -16.79 -5.86
CA TYR A 56 2.14 -16.60 -6.55
C TYR A 56 1.55 -15.18 -6.49
N PHE A 57 2.06 -14.31 -5.61
CA PHE A 57 1.63 -12.92 -5.54
C PHE A 57 2.16 -12.16 -6.76
N GLY A 58 1.25 -11.53 -7.51
CA GLY A 58 1.57 -10.92 -8.80
C GLY A 58 1.83 -11.92 -9.91
N ASN A 59 2.86 -11.64 -10.73
CA ASN A 59 3.32 -12.49 -11.82
C ASN A 59 4.87 -12.59 -11.87
N PRO A 60 5.55 -13.04 -10.81
CA PRO A 60 7.00 -13.20 -10.80
C PRO A 60 7.46 -14.25 -11.85
N PRO A 61 8.62 -14.05 -12.51
CA PRO A 61 9.60 -12.99 -12.32
C PRO A 61 9.30 -11.70 -13.11
N HIS A 62 8.15 -11.62 -13.79
CA HIS A 62 7.79 -10.44 -14.61
C HIS A 62 7.33 -9.24 -13.77
N THR A 63 6.97 -9.47 -12.51
CA THR A 63 6.70 -8.45 -11.49
C THR A 63 7.63 -8.65 -10.29
N PRO A 64 7.82 -7.62 -9.44
CA PRO A 64 8.57 -7.76 -8.20
C PRO A 64 8.04 -8.90 -7.32
N VAL A 65 8.96 -9.61 -6.66
CA VAL A 65 8.63 -10.69 -5.73
C VAL A 65 8.30 -10.11 -4.37
N LEU A 66 7.11 -10.40 -3.83
CA LEU A 66 6.74 -10.06 -2.46
C LEU A 66 7.37 -11.04 -1.47
N ASP A 67 8.27 -10.55 -0.61
CA ASP A 67 9.00 -11.33 0.39
C ASP A 67 8.99 -10.62 1.75
N ILE A 68 7.85 -10.72 2.45
CA ILE A 68 7.68 -10.14 3.79
C ILE A 68 8.30 -11.10 4.82
N PRO A 69 9.28 -10.67 5.64
CA PRO A 69 9.81 -11.50 6.71
C PRO A 69 8.72 -11.96 7.67
N GLU A 70 8.84 -13.17 8.22
CA GLU A 70 7.86 -13.76 9.14
C GLU A 70 7.57 -12.84 10.33
N SER A 71 8.59 -12.14 10.83
CA SER A 71 8.49 -11.15 11.92
C SER A 71 7.65 -9.92 11.59
N HIS A 72 7.42 -9.64 10.31
CA HIS A 72 6.63 -8.51 9.81
C HIS A 72 5.33 -8.95 9.10
N LEU A 73 5.12 -10.25 8.94
CA LEU A 73 4.03 -10.79 8.14
C LEU A 73 2.67 -10.62 8.83
N LEU A 74 2.62 -10.85 10.15
CA LEU A 74 1.41 -10.80 10.96
C LEU A 74 1.66 -10.04 12.27
N GLY A 75 1.24 -8.79 12.32
CA GLY A 75 1.28 -7.98 13.54
C GLY A 75 0.21 -8.38 14.58
N PRO A 76 0.29 -7.86 15.82
CA PRO A 76 -0.64 -8.19 16.89
C PRO A 76 -2.12 -7.89 16.61
N MET A 77 -2.37 -6.94 15.72
CA MET A 77 -3.71 -6.49 15.34
C MET A 77 -4.13 -6.99 13.95
N ASP A 78 -3.27 -7.75 13.27
CA ASP A 78 -3.48 -8.21 11.91
C ASP A 78 -4.24 -9.55 11.90
N TYR A 79 -4.83 -9.85 10.75
CA TYR A 79 -5.52 -11.12 10.50
C TYR A 79 -5.14 -11.65 9.13
N PHE A 80 -4.96 -12.96 9.02
CA PHE A 80 -4.96 -13.66 7.73
C PHE A 80 -6.17 -14.58 7.65
N LEU A 81 -6.78 -14.65 6.47
CA LEU A 81 -7.65 -15.76 6.10
C LEU A 81 -6.97 -16.59 5.01
N LEU A 82 -6.95 -17.90 5.23
CA LEU A 82 -6.31 -18.87 4.35
C LEU A 82 -7.36 -19.82 3.78
N ALA A 83 -7.42 -19.96 2.46
CA ALA A 83 -8.20 -21.01 1.80
C ALA A 83 -7.30 -22.20 1.50
N ARG A 84 -7.78 -23.42 1.80
CA ARG A 84 -7.03 -24.66 1.57
C ARG A 84 -7.81 -25.67 0.76
N GLU A 85 -7.10 -26.42 -0.08
CA GLU A 85 -7.56 -27.69 -0.62
C GLU A 85 -6.77 -28.80 0.06
N LYS A 86 -7.42 -29.57 0.95
CA LYS A 86 -6.72 -30.50 1.86
C LYS A 86 -5.64 -29.73 2.64
N GLU A 87 -4.39 -30.15 2.55
CA GLU A 87 -3.24 -29.49 3.18
C GLU A 87 -2.62 -28.37 2.33
N ARG A 88 -3.02 -28.20 1.08
CA ARG A 88 -2.41 -27.21 0.17
C ARG A 88 -3.04 -25.84 0.37
N LEU A 89 -2.23 -24.82 0.61
CA LEU A 89 -2.65 -23.42 0.56
C LEU A 89 -3.01 -23.02 -0.89
N VAL A 90 -4.22 -22.50 -1.09
CA VAL A 90 -4.73 -22.11 -2.43
C VAL A 90 -5.22 -20.66 -2.49
N GLY A 91 -5.31 -19.98 -1.35
CA GLY A 91 -5.65 -18.57 -1.28
C GLY A 91 -5.26 -17.91 0.03
N THR A 92 -4.86 -16.64 -0.02
CA THR A 92 -4.58 -15.80 1.15
C THR A 92 -5.26 -14.45 1.01
N ILE A 93 -5.63 -13.85 2.15
CA ILE A 93 -5.97 -12.43 2.25
C ILE A 93 -5.57 -11.93 3.65
N ARG A 94 -4.95 -10.75 3.73
CA ARG A 94 -4.55 -10.13 5.00
C ARG A 94 -5.36 -8.88 5.29
N TYR A 95 -5.77 -8.74 6.54
CA TYR A 95 -6.36 -7.54 7.13
C TYR A 95 -5.37 -6.92 8.09
N ARG A 96 -4.60 -5.94 7.61
CA ARG A 96 -3.46 -5.37 8.33
C ARG A 96 -3.83 -4.06 9.01
N TYR A 97 -3.49 -3.90 10.29
CA TYR A 97 -3.63 -2.62 10.96
C TYR A 97 -2.68 -1.59 10.37
N VAL A 98 -3.25 -0.45 9.95
CA VAL A 98 -2.47 0.63 9.34
C VAL A 98 -2.23 1.76 10.34
N GLY A 99 -3.22 2.12 11.15
CA GLY A 99 -3.16 3.28 12.04
C GLY A 99 -4.53 3.77 12.50
N LYS A 100 -4.61 5.05 12.87
CA LYS A 100 -5.86 5.77 13.18
C LYS A 100 -5.91 7.08 12.40
N PHE A 101 -7.09 7.57 12.06
CA PHE A 101 -7.20 8.94 11.55
C PHE A 101 -6.84 9.96 12.64
N MET A 102 -6.32 11.12 12.22
CA MET A 102 -5.95 12.21 13.13
C MET A 102 -7.11 13.08 13.65
N ALA A 103 -8.36 12.61 13.55
CA ALA A 103 -9.51 13.27 14.18
C ALA A 103 -9.81 12.65 15.55
N ASP A 104 -10.34 13.42 16.49
CA ASP A 104 -10.66 12.94 17.84
C ASP A 104 -11.64 11.77 17.79
N GLY A 105 -11.39 10.72 18.60
CA GLY A 105 -12.23 9.53 18.66
C GLY A 105 -12.19 8.64 17.41
N SER A 106 -11.26 8.88 16.48
CA SER A 106 -11.23 8.17 15.19
C SER A 106 -11.02 6.66 15.33
N PRO A 107 -11.72 5.86 14.52
CA PRO A 107 -11.56 4.42 14.48
C PRO A 107 -10.17 4.03 13.97
N SER A 108 -9.71 2.86 14.41
CA SER A 108 -8.57 2.17 13.79
C SER A 108 -8.91 1.84 12.34
N ILE A 109 -7.94 2.06 11.44
CA ILE A 109 -8.07 1.73 10.04
C ILE A 109 -7.11 0.61 9.64
N TYR A 110 -7.63 -0.26 8.80
CA TYR A 110 -6.96 -1.44 8.29
C TYR A 110 -6.75 -1.35 6.78
N ARG A 111 -5.84 -2.19 6.27
CA ARG A 111 -5.62 -2.39 4.85
C ARG A 111 -5.87 -3.84 4.52
N VAL A 112 -6.64 -4.09 3.47
CA VAL A 112 -6.71 -5.39 2.83
C VAL A 112 -5.55 -5.49 1.84
N ASP A 113 -4.64 -6.43 2.07
CA ASP A 113 -3.49 -6.70 1.21
C ASP A 113 -3.13 -8.19 1.22
N ALA A 114 -2.03 -8.57 0.56
CA ALA A 114 -1.59 -9.97 0.43
C ALA A 114 -2.71 -10.91 -0.08
N PHE A 115 -3.56 -10.38 -0.96
CA PHE A 115 -4.64 -11.12 -1.59
C PHE A 115 -4.09 -11.91 -2.77
N CYS A 116 -3.95 -13.22 -2.60
CA CYS A 116 -3.28 -14.07 -3.57
C CYS A 116 -4.02 -15.39 -3.75
N ILE A 117 -4.39 -15.71 -4.99
CA ILE A 117 -5.05 -16.96 -5.36
C ILE A 117 -4.12 -17.78 -6.24
N HIS A 118 -3.95 -19.05 -5.90
CA HIS A 118 -3.10 -19.97 -6.60
C HIS A 118 -3.55 -20.05 -8.07
N PRO A 119 -2.65 -20.04 -9.07
CA PRO A 119 -3.00 -20.08 -10.49
C PRO A 119 -4.08 -21.10 -10.86
N ASP A 120 -3.93 -22.35 -10.41
CA ASP A 120 -4.90 -23.45 -10.63
C ASP A 120 -6.32 -23.15 -10.12
N TRP A 121 -6.44 -22.27 -9.12
CA TRP A 121 -7.67 -21.94 -8.40
C TRP A 121 -8.24 -20.55 -8.79
N ARG A 122 -7.57 -19.82 -9.69
CA ARG A 122 -8.11 -18.56 -10.23
C ARG A 122 -9.41 -18.84 -11.00
N LYS A 123 -10.38 -17.92 -10.89
CA LYS A 123 -11.73 -18.02 -11.50
C LYS A 123 -12.58 -19.21 -10.99
N ARG A 124 -12.24 -19.79 -9.83
CA ARG A 124 -13.03 -20.83 -9.16
C ARG A 124 -13.78 -20.34 -7.92
N GLY A 125 -14.01 -19.04 -7.80
CA GLY A 125 -14.73 -18.45 -6.66
C GLY A 125 -13.93 -18.27 -5.36
N VAL A 126 -12.69 -18.77 -5.25
CA VAL A 126 -11.87 -18.65 -4.02
C VAL A 126 -11.66 -17.20 -3.58
N GLY A 127 -11.44 -16.30 -4.54
CA GLY A 127 -11.27 -14.88 -4.24
C GLY A 127 -12.51 -14.25 -3.61
N ASP A 128 -13.69 -14.54 -4.16
CA ASP A 128 -14.96 -14.01 -3.64
C ASP A 128 -15.32 -14.61 -2.28
N TYR A 129 -15.03 -15.90 -2.10
CA TYR A 129 -15.13 -16.58 -0.81
C TYR A 129 -14.29 -15.88 0.26
N LEU A 130 -13.00 -15.66 0.00
CA LEU A 130 -12.10 -15.01 0.96
C LEU A 130 -12.51 -13.57 1.30
N LEU A 131 -12.92 -12.78 0.30
CA LEU A 131 -13.39 -11.41 0.52
C LEU A 131 -14.70 -11.37 1.34
N THR A 132 -15.61 -12.28 1.04
CA THR A 132 -16.89 -12.39 1.77
C THR A 132 -16.67 -12.82 3.22
N GLU A 133 -15.87 -13.85 3.47
CA GLU A 133 -15.57 -14.28 4.84
C GLU A 133 -14.76 -13.23 5.61
N LEU A 134 -13.86 -12.50 4.94
CA LEU A 134 -13.18 -11.37 5.56
C LEU A 134 -14.17 -10.29 5.99
N GLN A 135 -15.10 -9.88 5.11
CA GLN A 135 -16.10 -8.88 5.46
C GLN A 135 -16.96 -9.34 6.64
N ARG A 136 -17.46 -10.58 6.61
CA ARG A 136 -18.25 -11.17 7.70
C ARG A 136 -17.51 -11.12 9.02
N TYR A 137 -16.23 -11.51 9.01
CA TYR A 137 -15.38 -11.49 10.19
C TYR A 137 -15.22 -10.07 10.73
N VAL A 138 -14.80 -9.11 9.90
CA VAL A 138 -14.49 -7.75 10.37
C VAL A 138 -15.73 -6.97 10.81
N THR A 139 -16.88 -7.20 10.18
CA THR A 139 -18.16 -6.60 10.59
C THR A 139 -18.62 -7.15 11.94
N THR A 140 -18.62 -8.47 12.10
CA THR A 140 -19.01 -9.13 13.38
C THR A 140 -18.13 -8.70 14.54
N ASN A 141 -16.84 -8.41 14.27
CA ASN A 141 -15.88 -7.99 15.28
C ASN A 141 -15.80 -6.46 15.47
N GLY A 142 -16.69 -5.68 14.85
CA GLY A 142 -16.72 -4.22 15.01
C GLY A 142 -15.48 -3.50 14.46
N ARG A 143 -14.82 -4.07 13.44
CA ARG A 143 -13.62 -3.51 12.79
C ARG A 143 -13.81 -3.21 11.30
N PRO A 144 -14.88 -2.51 10.89
CA PRO A 144 -15.24 -2.37 9.49
C PRO A 144 -14.37 -1.39 8.68
N TYR A 145 -13.59 -0.55 9.35
CA TYR A 145 -12.82 0.52 8.70
C TYR A 145 -11.59 -0.03 8.01
N SER A 146 -11.65 -0.13 6.69
CA SER A 146 -10.53 -0.58 5.88
C SER A 146 -10.47 0.04 4.52
N MET A 147 -9.30 -0.08 3.91
CA MET A 147 -9.04 0.30 2.54
C MET A 147 -8.28 -0.80 1.80
N PHE A 148 -8.27 -0.75 0.49
CA PHE A 148 -7.39 -1.56 -0.33
C PHE A 148 -6.88 -0.74 -1.50
N LEU A 149 -5.74 -1.14 -2.04
CA LEU A 149 -5.19 -0.57 -3.26
C LEU A 149 -5.40 -1.55 -4.41
N LYS A 150 -5.79 -1.00 -5.55
CA LYS A 150 -5.94 -1.70 -6.82
C LYS A 150 -5.09 -1.02 -7.87
N GLU A 151 -4.22 -1.79 -8.51
CA GLU A 151 -3.38 -1.32 -9.61
C GLU A 151 -4.07 -1.50 -10.98
N GLY A 152 -3.60 -0.73 -11.96
CA GLY A 152 -4.13 -0.74 -13.32
C GLY A 152 -5.45 0.03 -13.41
N TYR A 153 -6.40 -0.48 -14.21
CA TYR A 153 -7.68 0.19 -14.45
C TYR A 153 -8.49 0.37 -13.17
N TYR A 154 -9.49 1.25 -13.18
CA TYR A 154 -10.46 1.33 -12.08
C TYR A 154 -11.27 0.02 -11.95
N LEU A 155 -11.82 -0.24 -10.77
CA LEU A 155 -12.82 -1.30 -10.61
C LEU A 155 -14.14 -0.88 -11.25
N PRO A 156 -14.82 -1.74 -12.02
CA PRO A 156 -16.14 -1.46 -12.59
C PRO A 156 -17.25 -1.61 -11.54
N ILE A 157 -17.10 -0.92 -10.41
CA ILE A 157 -18.04 -0.96 -9.28
C ILE A 157 -18.66 0.42 -9.08
N MET A 158 -19.79 0.46 -8.37
CA MET A 158 -20.55 1.71 -8.12
C MET A 158 -19.74 2.77 -7.35
N TYR A 159 -18.74 2.35 -6.58
CA TYR A 159 -17.96 3.24 -5.73
C TYR A 159 -16.74 3.78 -6.44
N ASN A 160 -16.61 5.10 -6.44
CA ASN A 160 -15.41 5.77 -6.91
C ASN A 160 -14.25 5.53 -5.94
N PRO A 161 -13.01 5.43 -6.44
CA PRO A 161 -11.85 5.39 -5.57
C PRO A 161 -11.77 6.67 -4.74
N ILE A 162 -11.42 6.52 -3.46
CA ILE A 162 -11.14 7.66 -2.54
C ILE A 162 -9.93 8.45 -3.01
N TYR A 163 -9.02 7.80 -3.74
CA TYR A 163 -7.86 8.43 -4.33
C TYR A 163 -7.33 7.62 -5.50
N SER A 164 -6.89 8.33 -6.52
CA SER A 164 -6.25 7.73 -7.69
C SER A 164 -5.00 8.52 -8.04
N GLY A 165 -4.01 7.82 -8.57
CA GLY A 165 -2.78 8.41 -9.03
C GLY A 165 -2.08 7.53 -10.05
N GLN A 166 -0.85 7.91 -10.35
CA GLN A 166 0.05 7.13 -11.18
C GLN A 166 1.31 6.87 -10.36
N TYR A 167 1.73 5.61 -10.28
CA TYR A 167 3.01 5.25 -9.69
C TYR A 167 4.13 5.43 -10.70
N VAL A 168 5.27 5.86 -10.15
CA VAL A 168 6.54 5.95 -10.85
C VAL A 168 7.61 5.36 -9.97
N PHE A 169 8.64 4.81 -10.61
CA PHE A 169 9.74 4.19 -9.94
C PHE A 169 11.08 4.66 -10.46
N ARG A 170 12.09 4.63 -9.60
CA ARG A 170 13.43 5.07 -9.94
C ARG A 170 14.45 4.23 -9.21
N ARG A 171 15.48 3.82 -9.94
CA ARG A 171 16.68 3.23 -9.35
C ARG A 171 17.51 4.32 -8.68
N LEU A 172 17.85 4.09 -7.42
CA LEU A 172 18.63 5.02 -6.63
C LEU A 172 20.12 4.90 -6.99
N PRO A 173 20.85 6.02 -7.08
CA PRO A 173 22.30 5.99 -7.17
C PRO A 173 22.91 5.51 -5.84
N ILE A 174 24.24 5.30 -5.84
CA ILE A 174 25.00 5.21 -4.59
C ILE A 174 24.63 6.41 -3.72
N GLN A 175 24.34 6.14 -2.45
CA GLN A 175 23.78 7.12 -1.52
C GLN A 175 24.55 8.45 -1.57
N GLN A 176 23.80 9.53 -1.78
CA GLN A 176 24.34 10.88 -1.82
C GLN A 176 23.92 11.66 -0.58
N THR A 177 24.67 12.72 -0.27
CA THR A 177 24.26 13.72 0.71
C THR A 177 23.56 14.88 -0.01
N SER A 178 22.63 15.53 0.69
CA SER A 178 22.02 16.78 0.22
C SER A 178 22.02 17.78 1.37
N PRO A 179 22.48 19.02 1.17
CA PRO A 179 22.43 20.05 2.22
C PRO A 179 20.99 20.43 2.60
N HIS A 180 20.01 20.10 1.75
CA HIS A 180 18.61 20.41 1.95
C HIS A 180 17.82 19.29 2.62
N VAL A 181 18.38 18.08 2.75
CA VAL A 181 17.66 16.92 3.31
C VAL A 181 18.19 16.58 4.69
N ARG A 182 17.27 16.43 5.64
CA ARG A 182 17.56 15.93 6.99
C ARG A 182 16.75 14.69 7.27
N THR A 183 17.42 13.65 7.75
CA THR A 183 16.74 12.53 8.42
C THR A 183 16.21 13.03 9.75
N ILE A 184 14.94 12.76 10.05
CA ILE A 184 14.31 13.14 11.32
C ILE A 184 13.69 11.91 11.98
N SER A 185 13.50 11.96 13.30
CA SER A 185 12.81 10.88 14.02
C SER A 185 11.31 10.87 13.70
N ALA A 186 10.66 9.72 13.94
CA ALA A 186 9.20 9.62 13.84
C ALA A 186 8.50 10.64 14.76
N GLU A 187 9.02 10.85 15.98
CA GLU A 187 8.49 11.84 16.92
C GLU A 187 8.55 13.27 16.34
N GLN A 188 9.68 13.64 15.74
CA GLN A 188 9.81 14.94 15.09
C GLN A 188 8.84 15.06 13.91
N ALA A 189 8.73 14.04 13.07
CA ALA A 189 7.78 14.01 11.96
C ALA A 189 6.34 14.18 12.44
N TYR A 190 5.94 13.52 13.53
CA TYR A 190 4.60 13.61 14.10
C TYR A 190 4.28 15.02 14.58
N ARG A 191 5.24 15.74 15.18
CA ARG A 191 5.04 17.17 15.52
C ARG A 191 4.80 18.03 14.27
N PHE A 192 5.53 17.78 13.18
CA PHE A 192 5.27 18.47 11.91
C PHE A 192 3.89 18.15 11.35
N ILE A 193 3.49 16.88 11.41
CA ILE A 193 2.18 16.43 10.96
C ILE A 193 1.06 17.06 11.81
N ASP A 194 1.23 17.17 13.13
CA ASP A 194 0.25 17.84 14.01
C ASP A 194 0.05 19.30 13.61
N VAL A 195 1.14 20.03 13.36
CA VAL A 195 1.07 21.42 12.88
C VAL A 195 0.42 21.49 11.51
N TYR A 196 0.80 20.59 10.59
CA TYR A 196 0.23 20.55 9.25
C TYR A 196 -1.28 20.28 9.27
N HIS A 197 -1.74 19.32 10.07
CA HIS A 197 -3.16 18.96 10.20
C HIS A 197 -3.99 20.09 10.83
N ARG A 198 -3.40 20.90 11.73
CA ARG A 198 -4.08 22.11 12.25
C ARG A 198 -4.29 23.17 11.17
N ILE A 199 -3.37 23.29 10.22
CA ILE A 199 -3.45 24.25 9.10
C ILE A 199 -4.37 23.71 7.99
N TYR A 200 -4.32 22.41 7.74
CA TYR A 200 -5.08 21.72 6.69
C TYR A 200 -5.96 20.61 7.27
N PRO A 201 -7.00 20.94 8.06
CA PRO A 201 -7.85 19.96 8.74
C PRO A 201 -8.67 19.08 7.78
N GLN A 202 -8.77 19.47 6.50
CA GLN A 202 -9.41 18.70 5.45
C GLN A 202 -8.53 17.56 4.90
N VAL A 203 -7.25 17.50 5.25
CA VAL A 203 -6.34 16.47 4.75
C VAL A 203 -6.53 15.19 5.56
N CYS A 204 -6.84 14.10 4.85
CA CYS A 204 -6.91 12.79 5.46
C CYS A 204 -5.50 12.30 5.81
N ILE A 205 -5.23 12.12 7.10
CA ILE A 205 -3.97 11.59 7.62
C ILE A 205 -4.26 10.39 8.51
N ILE A 206 -3.64 9.27 8.17
CA ILE A 206 -3.62 8.07 9.01
C ILE A 206 -2.29 8.05 9.75
N ARG A 207 -2.31 7.93 11.07
CA ARG A 207 -1.11 7.87 11.90
C ARG A 207 -0.93 6.49 12.50
N ASN A 208 0.30 5.99 12.50
CA ASN A 208 0.65 4.73 13.15
C ASN A 208 1.81 4.92 14.11
N ASP A 209 1.47 5.17 15.36
CA ASP A 209 2.46 5.45 16.40
C ASP A 209 3.34 4.25 16.75
N THR A 210 2.89 3.04 16.41
CA THR A 210 3.60 1.78 16.69
C THR A 210 4.26 1.17 15.45
N GLY A 211 4.10 1.79 14.28
CA GLY A 211 4.57 1.24 13.01
C GLY A 211 6.09 1.31 12.90
N LEU A 212 6.74 0.15 12.82
CA LEU A 212 8.17 0.03 12.56
C LEU A 212 8.51 0.35 11.10
N GLY A 213 9.78 0.68 10.84
CA GLY A 213 10.32 0.82 9.48
C GLY A 213 9.94 2.11 8.74
N GLN A 214 9.45 3.14 9.44
CA GLN A 214 9.22 4.47 8.86
C GLN A 214 10.53 5.26 8.78
N GLN A 215 10.94 5.64 7.57
CA GLN A 215 12.09 6.50 7.33
C GLN A 215 11.62 7.92 6.98
N TRP A 216 11.69 8.83 7.95
CA TRP A 216 11.23 10.21 7.79
C TRP A 216 12.35 11.13 7.34
N ARG A 217 12.05 11.97 6.35
CA ARG A 217 12.98 12.97 5.80
C ARG A 217 12.29 14.30 5.60
N LEU A 218 12.99 15.37 5.96
CA LEU A 218 12.58 16.74 5.73
C LEU A 218 13.51 17.36 4.69
N TYR A 219 12.94 17.75 3.55
CA TYR A 219 13.59 18.65 2.60
C TYR A 219 13.26 20.10 2.98
N LYS A 220 14.28 20.96 3.04
CA LYS A 220 14.15 22.38 3.32
C LYS A 220 15.11 23.21 2.46
N LYS A 221 14.54 24.11 1.64
CA LYS A 221 15.28 25.09 0.83
C LYS A 221 14.55 26.44 0.89
N GLY A 222 15.16 27.40 1.58
CA GLY A 222 14.50 28.69 1.89
C GLY A 222 13.20 28.47 2.66
N TYR A 223 12.08 28.96 2.09
CA TYR A 223 10.72 28.81 2.63
C TYR A 223 10.00 27.54 2.18
N HIS A 224 10.59 26.78 1.24
CA HIS A 224 10.02 25.53 0.77
C HIS A 224 10.35 24.40 1.74
N MET A 225 9.34 23.65 2.16
CA MET A 225 9.49 22.50 3.06
C MET A 225 8.64 21.34 2.55
N ILE A 226 9.24 20.15 2.51
CA ILE A 226 8.57 18.89 2.18
C ILE A 226 8.96 17.85 3.22
N LEU A 227 7.98 17.29 3.92
CA LEU A 227 8.13 16.13 4.79
C LEU A 227 7.69 14.87 4.03
N ALA A 228 8.58 13.89 3.93
CA ALA A 228 8.32 12.62 3.26
C ALA A 228 8.57 11.42 4.18
N CYS A 229 7.75 10.38 4.02
CA CYS A 229 7.95 9.08 4.66
C CYS A 229 8.27 8.04 3.61
N PHE A 230 9.33 7.26 3.85
CA PHE A 230 9.65 6.08 3.05
C PHE A 230 9.55 4.81 3.89
N GLN A 231 9.05 3.74 3.28
CA GLN A 231 8.87 2.44 3.92
C GLN A 231 9.28 1.32 2.99
N ASP A 232 9.62 0.18 3.56
CA ASP A 232 9.88 -1.03 2.79
C ASP A 232 8.57 -1.56 2.19
N THR A 233 8.58 -1.83 0.88
CA THR A 233 7.48 -2.56 0.21
C THR A 233 7.51 -4.04 0.56
N HIS A 234 8.67 -4.54 0.99
CA HIS A 234 9.02 -5.97 1.02
C HIS A 234 9.02 -6.62 -0.36
N GLN A 235 9.08 -5.83 -1.43
CA GLN A 235 9.20 -6.33 -2.80
C GLN A 235 10.63 -6.22 -3.32
N TRP A 236 10.96 -7.18 -4.17
CA TRP A 236 12.27 -7.34 -4.78
C TRP A 236 12.15 -7.35 -6.29
N MET A 237 12.83 -6.44 -6.94
CA MET A 237 13.01 -6.43 -8.39
C MET A 237 14.35 -7.09 -8.69
N ASP A 238 14.32 -8.31 -9.21
CA ASP A 238 15.47 -9.22 -9.27
C ASP A 238 16.11 -9.45 -7.89
N LYS A 239 17.21 -8.75 -7.60
CA LYS A 239 17.98 -8.79 -6.34
C LYS A 239 17.95 -7.47 -5.58
N TYR A 240 17.17 -6.51 -6.07
CA TYR A 240 17.18 -5.14 -5.62
C TYR A 240 15.93 -4.83 -4.79
N ARG A 241 16.12 -4.24 -3.62
CA ARG A 241 15.05 -3.96 -2.67
C ARG A 241 14.30 -2.70 -3.03
N MET A 242 12.98 -2.74 -2.95
CA MET A 242 12.11 -1.62 -3.28
C MET A 242 11.59 -0.92 -2.02
N GLY A 243 11.86 0.38 -1.92
CA GLY A 243 11.19 1.28 -1.01
C GLY A 243 9.97 1.90 -1.67
N TRP A 244 9.10 2.49 -0.86
CA TRP A 244 7.92 3.21 -1.31
C TRP A 244 7.86 4.54 -0.56
N CYS A 245 7.29 5.58 -1.16
CA CYS A 245 6.96 6.82 -0.49
C CYS A 245 5.50 6.75 -0.03
N THR A 246 5.26 6.79 1.29
CA THR A 246 3.92 6.67 1.87
C THR A 246 3.23 8.00 2.08
N ALA A 247 4.02 9.04 2.37
CA ALA A 247 3.54 10.34 2.78
C ALA A 247 4.38 11.44 2.15
N TRP A 248 3.71 12.52 1.76
CA TRP A 248 4.30 13.73 1.18
C TRP A 248 3.50 14.95 1.65
N LEU A 249 4.07 15.74 2.55
CA LEU A 249 3.45 16.97 3.06
C LEU A 249 4.31 18.16 2.68
N GLU A 250 3.77 19.06 1.87
CA GLU A 250 4.50 20.20 1.33
C GLU A 250 3.89 21.54 1.76
N SER A 251 4.74 22.57 1.89
CA SER A 251 4.24 23.94 2.07
C SER A 251 3.53 24.43 0.81
N SER A 252 2.55 25.32 0.96
CA SER A 252 1.73 25.84 -0.15
C SER A 252 2.50 26.60 -1.22
N VAL A 253 3.75 26.99 -0.93
CA VAL A 253 4.63 27.74 -1.83
C VAL A 253 5.54 26.82 -2.66
N VAL A 254 5.45 25.49 -2.51
CA VAL A 254 6.24 24.54 -3.32
C VAL A 254 5.80 24.59 -4.78
N THR A 255 6.76 24.85 -5.67
CA THR A 255 6.57 24.82 -7.12
C THR A 255 6.91 23.44 -7.69
N GLU A 256 6.57 23.19 -8.95
CA GLU A 256 6.89 21.95 -9.65
C GLU A 256 8.40 21.69 -9.72
N GLU A 257 9.20 22.74 -9.92
CA GLU A 257 10.67 22.66 -10.00
C GLU A 257 11.27 22.29 -8.64
N ILE A 258 10.75 22.89 -7.56
CA ILE A 258 11.17 22.53 -6.20
C ILE A 258 10.74 21.11 -5.87
N ARG A 259 9.56 20.68 -6.32
CA ARG A 259 9.06 19.32 -6.11
C ARG A 259 9.95 18.29 -6.79
N GLU A 260 10.38 18.55 -8.02
CA GLU A 260 11.31 17.71 -8.77
C GLU A 260 12.68 17.60 -8.08
N GLU A 261 13.27 18.75 -7.71
CA GLU A 261 14.53 18.79 -6.98
C GLU A 261 14.45 18.02 -5.66
N ALA A 262 13.37 18.26 -4.90
CA ALA A 262 13.15 17.62 -3.61
C ALA A 262 12.93 16.11 -3.76
N ALA A 263 12.17 15.65 -4.75
CA ALA A 263 11.96 14.22 -5.00
C ALA A 263 13.29 13.51 -5.22
N ILE A 264 14.16 14.07 -6.08
CA ILE A 264 15.49 13.53 -6.36
C ILE A 264 16.36 13.54 -5.09
N ALA A 265 16.42 14.67 -4.38
CA ALA A 265 17.26 14.83 -3.19
C ALA A 265 16.81 13.89 -2.04
N LEU A 266 15.50 13.80 -1.81
CA LEU A 266 14.92 12.93 -0.78
C LEU A 266 15.22 11.46 -1.09
N THR A 267 15.07 11.04 -2.35
CA THR A 267 15.28 9.63 -2.71
C THR A 267 16.77 9.26 -2.77
N ASN A 268 17.65 10.13 -3.27
CA ASN A 268 19.10 9.85 -3.37
C ASN A 268 19.78 9.69 -2.00
N THR A 269 19.15 10.20 -0.94
CA THR A 269 19.71 10.15 0.41
C THR A 269 19.27 8.90 1.20
N LEU A 270 18.42 8.04 0.63
CA LEU A 270 17.93 6.81 1.25
C LEU A 270 18.99 5.71 1.23
N PRO A 271 19.40 5.16 2.40
CA PRO A 271 20.44 4.14 2.48
C PRO A 271 19.94 2.71 2.25
N SER A 272 18.63 2.46 2.39
CA SER A 272 18.10 1.10 2.58
C SER A 272 17.47 0.45 1.35
N PHE A 273 17.39 1.17 0.24
CA PHE A 273 16.64 0.75 -0.94
C PHE A 273 17.47 0.96 -2.20
N ASP A 274 17.25 0.08 -3.17
CA ASP A 274 17.84 0.19 -4.51
C ASP A 274 16.88 0.89 -5.48
N TYR A 275 15.57 0.74 -5.24
CA TYR A 275 14.50 1.38 -5.98
C TYR A 275 13.54 2.08 -5.04
N VAL A 276 12.88 3.14 -5.52
CA VAL A 276 11.77 3.77 -4.78
C VAL A 276 10.57 3.96 -5.69
N TRP A 277 9.41 3.54 -5.19
CA TRP A 277 8.08 3.85 -5.70
C TRP A 277 7.51 5.11 -5.07
N MET A 278 6.91 5.95 -5.88
CA MET A 278 6.19 7.12 -5.40
C MET A 278 5.09 7.57 -6.36
N ASN A 279 4.18 8.42 -5.88
CA ASN A 279 3.19 9.03 -6.78
C ASN A 279 3.89 9.99 -7.75
N LYS A 280 3.60 9.87 -9.05
CA LYS A 280 4.08 10.75 -10.12
C LYS A 280 3.91 12.24 -9.79
N ARG A 281 2.79 12.61 -9.16
CA ARG A 281 2.53 14.00 -8.75
C ARG A 281 3.60 14.57 -7.81
N TRP A 282 4.30 13.71 -7.07
CA TRP A 282 5.37 14.12 -6.15
C TRP A 282 6.73 14.31 -6.82
N THR A 283 6.85 14.02 -8.12
CA THR A 283 8.12 14.14 -8.86
C THR A 283 8.27 15.42 -9.65
N GLY A 284 7.26 16.30 -9.66
CA GLY A 284 7.25 17.50 -10.49
C GLY A 284 6.91 17.22 -11.96
N ASN A 285 7.05 18.24 -12.82
CA ASN A 285 6.63 18.18 -14.22
C ASN A 285 7.75 17.84 -15.23
N ASN A 286 9.04 18.05 -14.93
CA ASN A 286 10.13 17.90 -15.91
C ASN A 286 11.01 16.67 -15.73
N GLY A 287 10.57 15.68 -14.94
CA GLY A 287 11.31 14.43 -14.81
C GLY A 287 11.66 13.85 -16.19
N THR A 288 12.92 13.50 -16.44
CA THR A 288 13.26 12.71 -17.62
C THR A 288 12.58 11.35 -17.47
N TRP A 289 11.49 11.15 -18.21
CA TRP A 289 10.67 9.96 -18.18
C TRP A 289 11.20 8.92 -19.16
N THR A 290 11.38 7.69 -18.70
CA THR A 290 11.46 6.54 -19.61
C THR A 290 10.09 5.89 -19.65
N LEU A 291 9.45 5.90 -20.83
CA LEU A 291 8.20 5.16 -21.04
C LEU A 291 8.54 3.67 -21.09
N CYS A 292 7.91 2.87 -20.23
CA CYS A 292 7.89 1.44 -20.43
C CYS A 292 6.96 1.12 -21.59
N SER A 293 7.44 0.34 -22.56
CA SER A 293 6.58 -0.23 -23.60
C SER A 293 5.47 -1.06 -22.96
N SER A 294 4.29 -1.08 -23.60
CA SER A 294 3.10 -1.83 -23.16
C SER A 294 3.35 -3.32 -22.93
N ASP A 295 4.40 -3.86 -23.55
CA ASP A 295 4.92 -5.19 -23.27
C ASP A 295 5.92 -5.07 -22.12
N ARG A 296 5.45 -5.32 -20.88
CA ARG A 296 6.20 -5.31 -19.60
C ARG A 296 7.42 -6.26 -19.55
N ALA A 297 7.87 -6.80 -20.68
CA ALA A 297 8.93 -7.79 -20.76
C ALA A 297 10.33 -7.20 -20.51
N TYR A 298 10.55 -5.90 -20.75
CA TYR A 298 11.83 -5.26 -20.44
C TYR A 298 11.73 -3.73 -20.49
N CYS A 299 11.82 -3.07 -19.33
CA CYS A 299 11.94 -1.61 -19.28
C CYS A 299 13.39 -1.26 -18.93
N PRO A 300 14.19 -0.69 -19.85
CA PRO A 300 15.57 -0.34 -19.54
C PRO A 300 15.58 0.83 -18.57
N VAL A 301 15.63 0.53 -17.28
CA VAL A 301 15.72 1.54 -16.22
C VAL A 301 17.06 2.26 -16.36
N LYS A 302 17.03 3.50 -16.85
CA LYS A 302 18.21 4.36 -16.80
C LYS A 302 18.44 4.81 -15.36
N ASN A 303 19.68 4.70 -14.90
CA ASN A 303 20.05 5.11 -13.55
C ASN A 303 19.64 6.56 -13.31
N GLY A 304 18.89 6.78 -12.24
CA GLY A 304 18.50 8.12 -11.81
C GLY A 304 17.37 8.77 -12.60
N THR A 305 16.67 8.07 -13.51
CA THR A 305 15.45 8.58 -14.16
C THR A 305 14.19 7.96 -13.59
N TRP A 306 13.08 8.71 -13.57
CA TRP A 306 11.77 8.17 -13.23
C TRP A 306 11.20 7.35 -14.39
N THR A 307 10.56 6.24 -14.04
CA THR A 307 9.97 5.28 -14.96
C THR A 307 8.49 5.13 -14.59
N ASP A 308 7.59 5.22 -15.57
CA ASP A 308 6.16 5.04 -15.34
C ASP A 308 5.84 3.58 -15.02
N ASP A 309 5.08 3.34 -13.95
CA ASP A 309 4.73 2.00 -13.48
C ASP A 309 3.26 1.65 -13.81
N GLY A 310 2.38 2.63 -13.65
CA GLY A 310 0.96 2.48 -13.97
C GLY A 310 0.05 3.27 -13.04
N THR A 311 -1.25 3.19 -13.28
CA THR A 311 -2.26 3.82 -12.41
C THR A 311 -2.52 2.98 -11.17
N PHE A 312 -2.90 3.64 -10.09
CA PHE A 312 -3.36 3.00 -8.87
C PHE A 312 -4.59 3.71 -8.30
N HIS A 313 -5.37 2.96 -7.55
CA HIS A 313 -6.66 3.38 -7.01
C HIS A 313 -6.84 2.84 -5.60
N TRP A 314 -6.99 3.74 -4.62
CA TRP A 314 -7.41 3.37 -3.26
C TRP A 314 -8.92 3.39 -3.16
N TYR A 315 -9.46 2.37 -2.52
CA TYR A 315 -10.89 2.24 -2.24
C TYR A 315 -11.10 2.01 -0.76
N THR A 316 -12.25 2.44 -0.23
CA THR A 316 -12.75 1.90 1.02
C THR A 316 -13.16 0.45 0.82
N TYR A 317 -12.82 -0.40 1.76
CA TYR A 317 -13.23 -1.79 1.73
C TYR A 317 -14.56 -1.95 2.46
N GLN A 318 -15.59 -2.21 1.68
CA GLN A 318 -16.80 -2.92 2.05
C GLN A 318 -17.11 -3.76 0.81
N TRP A 319 -16.96 -5.08 0.88
CA TRP A 319 -17.15 -5.96 -0.28
C TRP A 319 -18.64 -5.96 -0.68
N SER A 320 -19.06 -4.93 -1.39
CA SER A 320 -20.45 -4.57 -1.72
C SER A 320 -21.02 -5.28 -2.93
N THR A 321 -20.20 -6.05 -3.62
CA THR A 321 -20.62 -6.74 -4.83
C THR A 321 -21.24 -8.08 -4.46
N ASN A 322 -22.47 -8.32 -4.93
CA ASN A 322 -23.03 -9.66 -5.17
C ASN A 322 -22.58 -10.21 -6.54
N CYS A 323 -21.70 -9.48 -7.24
CA CYS A 323 -21.15 -9.88 -8.51
C CYS A 323 -20.15 -11.01 -8.29
N VAL A 324 -20.40 -12.14 -8.96
CA VAL A 324 -19.37 -13.17 -9.16
C VAL A 324 -18.19 -12.49 -9.83
N MET A 325 -17.00 -12.58 -9.22
CA MET A 325 -15.78 -12.16 -9.89
C MET A 325 -15.44 -13.16 -11.01
N ASP A 326 -15.94 -12.88 -12.22
CA ASP A 326 -15.63 -13.68 -13.41
C ASP A 326 -14.20 -13.43 -13.93
N ILE A 327 -13.55 -12.38 -13.43
CA ILE A 327 -12.19 -11.95 -13.77
C ILE A 327 -11.31 -11.83 -12.53
N SER A 328 -10.04 -12.23 -12.65
CA SER A 328 -9.04 -12.07 -11.60
C SER A 328 -8.80 -10.58 -11.34
N MET A 329 -9.00 -10.14 -10.09
CA MET A 329 -8.68 -8.79 -9.65
C MET A 329 -7.47 -8.86 -8.72
N CYS A 330 -6.38 -8.19 -9.10
CA CYS A 330 -5.23 -8.03 -8.22
C CYS A 330 -5.59 -7.00 -7.14
N LEU A 331 -5.64 -7.42 -5.87
CA LEU A 331 -5.70 -6.50 -4.73
C LEU A 331 -4.26 -6.41 -4.19
N LEU A 332 -3.56 -5.41 -4.74
CA LEU A 332 -2.12 -5.16 -4.80
C LEU A 332 -1.34 -6.16 -5.67
N ASP A 333 -0.77 -5.66 -6.77
CA ASP A 333 0.54 -6.07 -7.33
C ASP A 333 1.62 -5.20 -6.66
#